data_AF-A0A920M4G4-F1
#
_entry.id   AF-A0A920M4G4-F1
#
_cell.length_a   1.000
_cell.length_b   1.000
_cell.length_c   1.000
_cell.angle_alpha   90.00
_cell.angle_beta   90.00
_cell.angle_gamma   90.00
#
_symmetry.space_group_name_H-M   'P 1'
#
loop_
_entity.id
_entity.type
_entity.pdbx_description
1 polymer ?
#
loop_
_entity_poly.entity_id
_entity_poly.type
_entity_poly.pdbx_seq_one_letter_code
_entity_poly.pdbx_strand_id
1 'polypeptide(L)'
;MGKLSFDDEISKFWPEFGKNNKDSITIKNVLTHTSGVSLTTDLPDSDYTELNRIYRWLENFQARENPGERIAYHEVTYGWILGEIIERKTPKNLLRKLS
;
A
#
# COMPACT_ATOMS: atom_id res chain seq x y z
N MET A 1 16.60 -11.00 -10.63
CA MET A 1 15.42 -10.35 -10.00
C MET A 1 14.93 -11.21 -8.85
N GLY A 2 14.73 -10.64 -7.66
CA GLY A 2 14.15 -11.37 -6.53
C GLY A 2 12.64 -11.50 -6.70
N LYS A 3 12.10 -12.71 -6.56
CA LYS A 3 10.65 -12.97 -6.59
C LYS A 3 9.99 -12.32 -5.36
N LEU A 4 8.85 -11.68 -5.55
CA LEU A 4 7.97 -11.28 -4.45
C LEU A 4 7.30 -12.53 -3.88
N SER A 5 7.27 -12.66 -2.56
CA SER A 5 6.49 -13.66 -1.83
C SER A 5 5.21 -13.04 -1.31
N PHE A 6 4.12 -13.81 -1.23
CA PHE A 6 2.88 -13.34 -0.60
C PHE A 6 3.07 -13.00 0.88
N ASP A 7 4.02 -13.67 1.55
CA ASP A 7 4.34 -13.44 2.96
C ASP A 7 5.40 -12.35 3.17
N ASP A 8 5.86 -11.69 2.10
CA ASP A 8 6.73 -10.52 2.26
C ASP A 8 5.93 -9.37 2.89
N GLU A 9 6.47 -8.81 3.97
CA GLU A 9 6.00 -7.57 4.56
C GLU A 9 6.19 -6.40 3.59
N ILE A 10 5.21 -5.50 3.51
CA ILE A 10 5.30 -4.30 2.67
C ILE A 10 6.47 -3.41 3.10
N SER A 11 6.70 -3.32 4.42
CA SER A 11 7.76 -2.55 5.07
C SER A 11 9.18 -2.93 4.58
N LYS A 12 9.38 -4.18 4.13
CA LYS A 12 10.62 -4.66 3.53
C LYS A 12 11.02 -3.90 2.26
N PHE A 13 10.04 -3.34 1.55
CA PHE A 13 10.25 -2.60 0.30
C PHE A 13 9.93 -1.12 0.45
N TRP A 14 9.00 -0.80 1.34
CA TRP A 14 8.58 0.56 1.66
C TRP A 14 8.64 0.78 3.18
N PRO A 15 9.83 1.04 3.76
CA PRO A 15 10.00 1.17 5.20
C PRO A 15 9.10 2.24 5.82
N GLU A 16 8.85 3.33 5.10
CA GLU A 16 7.98 4.42 5.53
C GLU A 16 6.52 3.99 5.72
N PHE A 17 6.07 2.96 4.97
CA PHE A 17 4.75 2.37 5.14
C PHE A 17 4.63 1.64 6.48
N GLY A 18 5.68 1.02 7.00
CA GLY A 18 5.63 0.17 8.20
C GLY A 18 5.29 0.88 9.53
N LYS A 19 5.06 2.20 9.51
CA LYS A 19 4.68 2.97 10.70
C LYS A 19 3.23 2.69 11.11
N ASN A 20 2.84 3.09 12.32
CA ASN A 20 1.42 3.21 12.69
C ASN A 20 0.63 1.87 12.59
N ASN A 21 1.20 0.80 13.16
CA ASN A 21 0.68 -0.58 13.16
C ASN A 21 0.61 -1.25 11.78
N LYS A 22 1.52 -0.89 10.86
CA LYS A 22 1.56 -1.41 9.49
C LYS A 22 2.80 -2.23 9.15
N ASP A 23 3.69 -2.45 10.13
CA ASP A 23 4.97 -3.14 9.99
C ASP A 23 4.82 -4.60 9.55
N SER A 24 3.80 -5.28 10.08
CA SER A 24 3.49 -6.69 9.83
C SER A 24 2.53 -6.95 8.65
N ILE A 25 2.10 -5.91 7.94
CA ILE A 25 1.21 -6.08 6.77
C ILE A 25 1.99 -6.77 5.65
N THR A 26 1.46 -7.87 5.13
CA THR A 26 2.05 -8.63 4.01
C THR A 26 1.38 -8.32 2.67
N ILE A 27 2.03 -8.71 1.57
CA ILE A 27 1.44 -8.68 0.22
C ILE A 27 0.12 -9.46 0.18
N LYS A 28 0.04 -10.60 0.87
CA LYS A 28 -1.19 -11.40 1.00
C LYS A 28 -2.31 -10.59 1.66
N ASN A 29 -2.02 -9.85 2.73
CA ASN A 29 -3.04 -9.04 3.40
C ASN A 29 -3.61 -7.96 2.47
N VAL A 30 -2.75 -7.33 1.67
CA VAL A 30 -3.15 -6.32 0.68
C VAL A 30 -4.04 -6.94 -0.40
N LEU A 31 -3.64 -8.10 -0.96
CA LEU A 31 -4.41 -8.81 -1.99
C LEU A 31 -5.75 -9.39 -1.50
N THR A 32 -5.84 -9.72 -0.21
CA THR A 32 -7.04 -10.33 0.38
C THR A 32 -7.94 -9.32 1.08
N HIS A 33 -7.66 -8.02 0.97
CA HIS A 33 -8.41 -6.94 1.64
C HIS A 33 -8.44 -7.08 3.18
N THR A 34 -7.36 -7.59 3.76
CA THR A 34 -7.21 -7.80 5.21
C THR A 34 -6.07 -7.00 5.84
N SER A 35 -5.61 -5.93 5.19
CA SER A 35 -4.47 -5.13 5.69
C SER A 35 -4.83 -4.16 6.81
N GLY A 36 -6.12 -3.85 7.02
CA GLY A 36 -6.55 -2.81 7.97
C GLY A 36 -6.32 -1.38 7.46
N VAL A 37 -5.91 -1.20 6.18
CA VAL A 37 -5.62 0.10 5.54
C VAL A 37 -6.74 0.47 4.56
N SER A 38 -7.87 0.91 5.12
CA SER A 38 -8.99 1.45 4.35
C SER A 38 -8.84 2.94 4.09
N LEU A 39 -9.00 3.33 2.82
CA LEU A 39 -9.37 4.70 2.51
C LEU A 39 -10.70 5.00 3.21
N THR A 40 -10.64 5.87 4.21
CA THR A 40 -11.81 6.52 4.77
C THR A 40 -12.19 7.67 3.84
N THR A 41 -13.39 8.21 4.00
CA THR A 41 -13.90 9.40 3.27
C THR A 41 -13.09 10.69 3.49
N ASP A 42 -11.91 10.60 4.11
CA ASP A 42 -11.11 11.73 4.58
C ASP A 42 -10.06 12.20 3.55
N LEU A 43 -9.97 11.54 2.38
CA LEU A 43 -9.09 11.98 1.29
C LEU A 43 -9.89 12.84 0.31
N PRO A 44 -9.59 14.14 0.17
CA PRO A 44 -10.24 14.99 -0.82
C PRO A 44 -10.03 14.46 -2.23
N ASP A 45 -11.01 14.61 -3.11
CA ASP A 45 -10.93 14.19 -4.52
C ASP A 45 -9.69 14.75 -5.25
N SER A 46 -9.23 15.95 -4.85
CA SER A 46 -8.02 16.59 -5.38
C SER A 46 -6.72 15.88 -5.03
N ASP A 47 -6.70 15.05 -3.99
CA ASP A 47 -5.49 14.34 -3.56
C ASP A 47 -5.31 12.99 -4.30
N TYR A 48 -6.33 12.51 -5.03
CA TYR A 48 -6.23 11.31 -5.86
C TYR A 48 -5.40 11.50 -7.13
N THR A 49 -5.18 12.75 -7.58
CA THR A 49 -4.40 13.04 -8.78
C THR A 49 -2.91 13.23 -8.50
N GLU A 50 -2.51 13.30 -7.23
CA GLU A 50 -1.14 13.56 -6.81
C GLU A 50 -0.56 12.35 -6.06
N LEU A 51 0.11 11.47 -6.79
CA LEU A 51 0.78 10.25 -6.30
C LEU A 51 1.54 10.44 -4.97
N ASN A 52 2.34 11.51 -4.87
CA ASN A 52 3.13 11.81 -3.68
C ASN A 52 2.29 12.15 -2.43
N ARG A 53 1.05 12.60 -2.60
CA ARG A 53 0.12 12.87 -1.50
C ARG A 53 -0.50 11.58 -1.01
N ILE A 54 -0.90 10.70 -1.91
CA ILE A 54 -1.43 9.37 -1.58
C ILE A 54 -0.39 8.55 -0.82
N TYR A 55 0.86 8.54 -1.26
CA TYR A 55 1.93 7.82 -0.56
C TYR A 55 2.20 8.39 0.84
N ARG A 56 2.25 9.72 0.98
CA ARG A 56 2.38 10.34 2.32
C ARG A 56 1.18 10.05 3.21
N TRP A 57 -0.03 10.02 2.66
CA TRP A 57 -1.20 9.64 3.43
C TRP A 57 -1.11 8.17 3.87
N LEU A 58 -0.72 7.26 2.97
CA LEU A 58 -0.52 5.84 3.29
C LEU A 58 0.55 5.64 4.37
N GLU A 59 1.68 6.33 4.29
CA GLU A 59 2.75 6.26 5.30
C GLU A 59 2.25 6.66 6.69
N ASN A 60 1.44 7.72 6.78
CA ASN A 60 0.93 8.25 8.04
C ASN A 60 -0.39 7.63 8.49
N PHE A 61 -1.04 6.80 7.67
CA PHE A 61 -2.30 6.15 8.02
C PHE A 61 -2.12 5.22 9.23
N GLN A 62 -3.03 5.31 10.20
CA GLN A 62 -3.10 4.39 11.33
C GLN A 62 -3.98 3.20 10.98
N ALA A 63 -3.39 2.00 10.86
CA ALA A 63 -4.17 0.79 10.70
C ALA A 63 -5.07 0.60 11.94
N ARG A 64 -6.36 0.41 11.70
CA ARG A 64 -7.39 0.32 12.76
C ARG A 64 -7.59 -1.09 13.28
N GLU A 65 -7.25 -2.08 12.45
CA GLU A 65 -7.44 -3.51 12.70
C GLU A 65 -6.10 -4.21 12.46
N ASN A 66 -5.83 -5.33 13.14
CA ASN A 66 -4.61 -6.08 12.87
C ASN A 66 -4.72 -6.79 11.50
N PRO A 67 -3.58 -7.00 10.81
CA PRO A 67 -3.57 -7.68 9.53
C PRO A 67 -4.17 -9.10 9.62
N GLY A 68 -5.12 -9.42 8.74
CA GLY A 68 -5.77 -10.74 8.68
C GLY A 68 -7.04 -10.89 9.52
N GLU A 69 -7.35 -9.95 10.42
CA GLU A 69 -8.49 -10.09 11.34
C GLU A 69 -9.85 -9.73 10.71
N ARG A 70 -9.88 -8.76 9.78
CA ARG A 70 -11.11 -8.32 9.12
C ARG A 70 -10.91 -8.06 7.64
N ILE A 71 -11.95 -8.35 6.86
CA ILE A 71 -12.04 -7.89 5.48
C ILE A 71 -12.61 -6.47 5.49
N ALA A 72 -11.88 -5.54 4.91
CA ALA A 72 -12.38 -4.23 4.58
C ALA A 72 -12.09 -3.99 3.10
N TYR A 73 -13.15 -3.89 2.30
CA TYR A 73 -12.98 -3.70 0.86
C TYR A 73 -12.36 -2.32 0.58
N HIS A 74 -11.40 -2.28 -0.35
CA HIS A 74 -10.55 -1.11 -0.61
C HIS A 74 -10.41 -0.91 -2.12
N GLU A 75 -11.26 -0.09 -2.73
CA GLU A 75 -11.23 0.09 -4.19
C GLU A 75 -9.95 0.81 -4.67
N VAL A 76 -9.37 1.68 -3.84
CA VAL A 76 -8.32 2.61 -4.31
C VAL A 76 -6.96 2.41 -3.63
N THR A 77 -6.87 2.22 -2.31
CA THR A 77 -5.57 2.11 -1.60
C THR A 77 -4.73 0.91 -2.05
N TYR A 78 -5.38 -0.21 -2.36
CA TYR A 78 -4.73 -1.45 -2.80
C TYR A 78 -3.84 -1.25 -4.02
N GLY A 79 -4.37 -0.59 -5.06
CA GLY A 79 -3.67 -0.38 -6.32
C GLY A 79 -2.40 0.45 -6.13
N TRP A 80 -2.47 1.47 -5.27
CA TRP A 80 -1.34 2.32 -4.94
C TRP A 80 -0.24 1.58 -4.18
N ILE A 81 -0.61 0.76 -3.19
CA ILE A 81 0.36 -0.01 -2.39
C ILE A 81 1.09 -1.02 -3.29
N LEU A 82 0.38 -1.79 -4.11
CA LEU A 82 1.01 -2.74 -5.02
C LEU A 82 1.83 -2.04 -6.12
N GLY A 83 1.31 -0.95 -6.68
CA GLY A 83 2.02 -0.16 -7.70
C GLY A 83 3.36 0.35 -7.18
N GLU A 84 3.40 0.87 -5.96
CA GLU A 84 4.64 1.33 -5.32
C GLU A 84 5.63 0.19 -5.06
N ILE A 85 5.17 -0.98 -4.61
CA ILE A 85 6.05 -2.16 -4.43
C ILE A 85 6.64 -2.62 -5.76
N ILE A 86 5.82 -2.64 -6.82
CA ILE A 86 6.26 -3.01 -8.17
C ILE A 86 7.31 -2.02 -8.68
N GLU A 87 7.09 -0.70 -8.53
CA GLU A 87 8.07 0.33 -8.91
C GLU A 87 9.38 0.18 -8.13
N ARG A 88 9.32 -0.06 -6.82
CA ARG A 88 10.53 -0.25 -5.99
C ARG A 88 11.28 -1.53 -6.31
N LYS A 89 10.61 -2.57 -6.81
CA LYS A 89 11.22 -3.87 -7.16
C LYS A 89 11.69 -3.97 -8.60
N THR A 90 11.11 -3.19 -9.49
CA THR A 90 11.45 -3.19 -10.91
C THR A 90 12.53 -2.14 -11.15
N PRO A 91 13.50 -2.38 -12.05
CA PRO A 91 14.37 -1.30 -12.52
C PRO A 91 13.50 -0.13 -12.99
N LYS A 92 13.79 1.09 -12.52
CA LYS A 92 13.01 2.31 -12.78
C LYS A 92 12.38 2.31 -14.18
N ASN A 93 11.10 2.73 -14.28
CA ASN A 93 10.33 3.07 -15.50
C ASN A 93 9.22 2.09 -15.97
N LEU A 94 8.49 1.36 -15.10
CA LEU A 94 7.35 0.55 -15.58
C LEU A 94 6.04 1.35 -15.63
N LEU A 95 5.71 2.10 -14.59
CA LEU A 95 4.52 2.95 -14.49
C LEU A 95 4.71 4.33 -15.15
N ARG A 96 5.94 4.87 -15.19
CA ARG A 96 6.25 6.16 -15.85
C ARG A 96 6.19 6.11 -17.39
N LYS A 97 5.95 4.94 -17.98
CA LYS A 97 5.82 4.75 -19.44
C LYS A 97 4.36 4.62 -19.91
N LEU A 98 3.40 4.61 -18.99
CA LEU A 98 1.97 4.49 -19.29
C LEU A 98 1.22 5.83 -19.19
N SER A 99 1.96 6.93 -18.99
CA SER A 99 1.47 8.32 -19.00
C SER A 99 1.85 9.04 -20.29
#